data_AF-A0A6B3N1G0-F1
#
_entry.id   AF-A0A6B3N1G0-F1
#
_cell.length_a   1.000
_cell.length_b   1.000
_cell.length_c   1.000
_cell.angle_alpha   90.00
_cell.angle_beta   90.00
_cell.angle_gamma   90.00
#
_symmetry.space_group_name_H-M   'P 1'
#
loop_
_entity.id
_entity.type
_entity.pdbx_description
1 polymer ?
#
loop_
_entity_poly.entity_id
_entity_poly.type
_entity_poly.pdbx_seq_one_letter_code
_entity_poly.pdbx_strand_id
1 'polypeptide(L)'
;MKNILKYVLITLVVALLVVGIRYYLPSNPPTKTSEIFSNSEPEKILDEDYIKNLGLMQGHLIAAKDLLNGGTPDQAQSHLEHPIEEIYGEIQDKLKEEGVDDFKQNLEALYEKAKYHPYSDEVDEQFEESEGSVAKIESAIER
;
A
#
# COMPACT_ATOMS: atom_id res chain seq x y z
N MET A 1 7.50 -49.60 20.81
CA MET A 1 8.80 -49.37 20.13
C MET A 1 8.70 -49.12 18.62
N LYS A 2 7.86 -49.84 17.85
CA LYS A 2 7.79 -49.69 16.37
C LYS A 2 7.37 -48.30 15.86
N ASN A 3 6.62 -47.51 16.63
CA ASN A 3 6.10 -46.21 16.16
C ASN A 3 7.11 -45.07 16.36
N ILE A 4 7.96 -45.13 17.37
CA ILE A 4 8.98 -44.09 17.65
C ILE A 4 10.04 -44.09 16.53
N LEU A 5 10.43 -45.28 16.05
CA LEU A 5 11.38 -45.41 14.95
C LEU A 5 10.86 -44.82 13.62
N LYS A 6 9.53 -44.89 13.38
CA LYS A 6 8.89 -44.29 12.20
C LYS A 6 8.97 -42.76 12.24
N TYR A 7 8.69 -42.15 13.38
CA TYR A 7 8.73 -40.69 13.51
C TYR A 7 10.15 -40.14 13.44
N VAL A 8 11.13 -40.83 14.02
CA VAL A 8 12.56 -40.46 13.90
C VAL A 8 13.04 -40.54 12.45
N LEU A 9 12.60 -41.55 11.69
CA LEU A 9 12.97 -41.67 10.27
C LEU A 9 12.32 -40.55 9.42
N ILE A 10 11.05 -40.22 9.69
CA ILE A 10 10.35 -39.14 8.97
C ILE A 10 11.01 -37.78 9.24
N THR A 11 11.36 -37.48 10.50
CA THR A 11 12.02 -36.20 10.82
C THR A 11 13.42 -36.09 10.21
N LEU A 12 14.17 -37.19 10.13
CA LEU A 12 15.47 -37.22 9.45
C LEU A 12 15.35 -36.99 7.94
N VAL A 13 14.35 -37.58 7.29
CA VAL A 13 14.09 -37.37 5.85
C VAL A 13 13.67 -35.93 5.56
N VAL A 14 12.81 -35.34 6.40
CA VAL A 14 12.40 -33.93 6.25
C VAL A 14 13.59 -32.99 6.48
N ALA A 15 14.43 -33.24 7.48
CA ALA A 15 15.63 -32.44 7.71
C ALA A 15 16.63 -32.53 6.54
N LEU A 16 16.81 -33.72 5.96
CA LEU A 16 17.67 -33.91 4.78
C LEU A 16 17.09 -33.27 3.52
N LEU A 17 15.76 -33.23 3.35
CA LEU A 17 15.11 -32.51 2.25
C LEU A 17 15.27 -30.99 2.37
N VAL A 18 15.12 -30.43 3.57
CA VAL A 18 15.30 -28.98 3.81
C VAL A 18 16.74 -28.55 3.58
N VAL A 19 17.72 -29.35 4.01
CA VAL A 19 19.15 -29.08 3.76
C VAL A 19 19.50 -29.29 2.29
N GLY A 20 18.98 -30.33 1.65
CA GLY A 20 19.19 -30.62 0.22
C GLY A 20 18.72 -29.48 -0.68
N ILE A 21 17.55 -28.88 -0.41
CA ILE A 21 17.03 -27.76 -1.21
C ILE A 21 17.94 -26.52 -1.10
N ARG A 22 18.54 -26.25 0.06
CA ARG A 22 19.47 -25.12 0.22
C ARG A 22 20.81 -25.32 -0.49
N TYR A 23 21.28 -26.55 -0.65
CA TYR A 23 22.55 -26.85 -1.31
C TYR A 23 22.42 -27.18 -2.82
N TYR A 24 21.21 -27.46 -3.31
CA TYR A 24 20.95 -27.86 -4.70
C TYR A 24 20.23 -26.80 -5.53
N LEU A 25 20.32 -25.53 -5.15
CA LEU A 25 20.02 -24.43 -6.06
C LEU A 25 21.30 -24.10 -6.84
N PRO A 26 21.35 -24.36 -8.17
CA PRO A 26 22.47 -23.94 -8.99
C PRO A 26 22.60 -22.42 -8.90
N SER A 27 23.82 -21.94 -8.66
CA SER A 27 24.14 -20.53 -8.88
C SER A 27 24.00 -20.25 -10.37
N ASN A 28 23.04 -19.40 -10.74
CA ASN A 28 22.88 -18.98 -12.12
C ASN A 28 24.19 -18.34 -12.60
N PRO A 29 24.81 -18.82 -13.70
CA PRO A 29 25.93 -18.10 -14.28
C PRO A 29 25.46 -16.74 -14.80
N PRO A 30 26.35 -15.73 -14.92
CA PRO A 30 25.99 -14.45 -15.51
C PRO A 30 25.67 -14.67 -16.99
N THR A 31 24.38 -14.74 -17.32
CA THR A 31 23.92 -14.84 -18.69
C THR A 31 24.15 -13.51 -19.40
N LYS A 32 25.19 -13.47 -20.23
CA LYS A 32 25.42 -12.41 -21.21
C LYS A 32 24.51 -12.68 -22.42
N THR A 33 23.24 -12.32 -22.31
CA THR A 33 22.28 -12.30 -23.42
C THR A 33 21.60 -10.96 -23.39
N SER A 34 22.20 -9.99 -24.08
CA SER A 34 21.63 -8.66 -24.28
C SER A 34 21.46 -8.38 -25.77
N GLU A 35 20.87 -9.31 -26.49
CA GLU A 35 20.16 -9.02 -27.75
C GLU A 35 19.00 -10.02 -27.81
N ILE A 36 17.82 -9.57 -28.26
CA ILE A 36 16.56 -10.32 -28.38
C ILE A 36 15.66 -10.31 -27.12
N PHE A 37 15.14 -9.14 -26.76
CA PHE A 37 13.73 -8.97 -26.35
C PHE A 37 13.34 -7.50 -26.52
N SER A 38 13.13 -7.09 -27.77
CA SER A 38 12.77 -5.71 -28.13
C SER A 38 11.36 -5.65 -28.72
N ASN A 39 10.39 -6.42 -28.20
CA ASN A 39 8.99 -6.35 -28.63
C ASN A 39 8.01 -6.91 -27.58
N SER A 40 8.21 -6.59 -26.30
CA SER A 40 7.10 -6.54 -25.35
C SER A 40 6.96 -5.09 -24.94
N GLU A 41 5.74 -4.54 -25.02
CA GLU A 41 5.42 -3.30 -24.31
C GLU A 41 5.98 -3.43 -22.88
N PRO A 42 6.60 -2.37 -22.32
CA PRO A 42 7.07 -2.43 -20.96
C PRO A 42 5.87 -2.77 -20.08
N GLU A 43 5.88 -3.95 -19.47
CA GLU A 43 4.95 -4.30 -18.41
C GLU A 43 5.03 -3.15 -17.40
N LYS A 44 3.89 -2.49 -17.13
CA LYS A 44 3.79 -1.41 -16.13
C LYS A 44 4.17 -2.05 -14.80
N ILE A 45 5.46 -1.99 -14.44
CA ILE A 45 5.92 -2.40 -13.11
C ILE A 45 5.23 -1.44 -12.15
N LEU A 46 4.21 -1.95 -11.47
CA LEU A 46 3.49 -1.24 -10.44
C LEU A 46 4.48 -0.98 -9.31
N ASP A 47 4.75 0.29 -9.04
CA ASP A 47 5.70 0.64 -7.98
C ASP A 47 5.11 0.28 -6.61
N GLU A 48 5.75 -0.68 -5.95
CA GLU A 48 5.30 -1.24 -4.67
C GLU A 48 5.19 -0.17 -3.57
N ASP A 49 6.10 0.81 -3.54
CA ASP A 49 6.09 1.87 -2.55
C ASP A 49 4.92 2.83 -2.78
N TYR A 50 4.59 3.10 -4.05
CA TYR A 50 3.43 3.91 -4.39
C TYR A 50 2.12 3.26 -3.92
N ILE A 51 1.92 1.97 -4.23
CA ILE A 51 0.72 1.23 -3.83
C ILE A 51 0.61 1.17 -2.30
N LYS A 52 1.74 0.89 -1.64
CA LYS A 52 1.82 0.87 -0.17
C LYS A 52 1.42 2.22 0.42
N ASN A 53 1.99 3.31 -0.08
CA ASN A 53 1.72 4.66 0.44
C ASN A 53 0.28 5.11 0.15
N LEU A 54 -0.29 4.74 -1.01
CA LEU A 54 -1.70 4.98 -1.30
C LEU A 54 -2.62 4.21 -0.35
N GLY A 55 -2.31 2.94 -0.06
CA GLY A 55 -3.05 2.14 0.91
C GLY A 55 -2.95 2.70 2.34
N LEU A 56 -1.79 3.23 2.73
CA LEU A 56 -1.63 3.92 4.01
C LEU A 56 -2.49 5.20 4.07
N MET A 57 -2.47 6.01 3.01
CA MET A 57 -3.33 7.20 2.88
C MET A 57 -4.81 6.85 3.05
N GLN A 58 -5.29 5.81 2.35
CA GLN A 58 -6.66 5.33 2.47
C GLN A 58 -6.99 4.85 3.89
N GLY A 59 -6.08 4.09 4.51
CA GLY A 59 -6.22 3.64 5.89
C GLY A 59 -6.34 4.80 6.89
N HIS A 60 -5.58 5.87 6.69
CA HIS A 60 -5.68 7.09 7.50
C HIS A 60 -7.05 7.78 7.37
N LEU A 61 -7.59 7.89 6.15
CA LEU A 61 -8.93 8.46 5.92
C LEU A 61 -10.01 7.64 6.63
N ILE A 62 -9.98 6.31 6.52
CA ILE A 62 -10.92 5.41 7.20
C ILE A 62 -10.83 5.61 8.72
N ALA A 63 -9.62 5.60 9.28
CA ALA A 63 -9.42 5.79 10.72
C ALA A 63 -9.94 7.16 11.19
N ALA A 64 -9.66 8.24 10.46
CA ALA A 64 -10.16 9.57 10.80
C ALA A 64 -11.69 9.63 10.80
N LYS A 65 -12.34 9.04 9.79
CA LYS A 65 -13.81 8.97 9.69
C LYS A 65 -14.43 8.20 10.86
N ASP A 66 -13.85 7.06 11.21
CA ASP A 66 -14.28 6.25 12.36
C ASP A 66 -14.14 7.00 13.69
N LEU A 67 -13.05 7.76 13.86
CA LEU A 67 -12.81 8.57 15.06
C LEU A 67 -13.78 9.75 15.16
N LEU A 68 -14.10 10.43 14.05
CA LEU A 68 -15.13 11.47 14.04
C LEU A 68 -16.50 10.90 14.40
N ASN A 69 -16.88 9.77 13.80
CA ASN A 69 -18.13 9.06 14.13
C ASN A 69 -18.16 8.58 15.59
N GLY A 70 -17.00 8.24 16.16
CA GLY A 70 -16.83 7.86 17.56
C GLY A 70 -16.80 9.03 18.54
N GLY A 71 -16.86 10.27 18.07
CA GLY A 71 -16.84 11.47 18.91
C GLY A 71 -15.45 11.87 19.42
N THR A 72 -14.36 11.47 18.75
CA THR A 72 -12.97 11.79 19.11
C THR A 72 -12.26 12.63 18.03
N PRO A 73 -12.70 13.88 17.77
CA PRO A 73 -12.19 14.71 16.67
C PRO A 73 -10.70 15.05 16.80
N ASP A 74 -10.18 15.23 18.02
CA ASP A 74 -8.76 15.49 18.25
C ASP A 74 -7.87 14.34 17.73
N GLN A 75 -8.32 13.10 17.87
CA GLN A 75 -7.61 11.93 17.35
C GLN A 75 -7.74 11.85 15.83
N ALA A 76 -8.93 12.12 15.31
CA ALA A 76 -9.18 12.15 13.87
C ALA A 76 -8.28 13.18 13.17
N GLN A 77 -8.13 14.36 13.78
CA GLN A 77 -7.26 15.42 13.26
C GLN A 77 -5.82 14.94 13.09
N SER A 78 -5.25 14.24 14.08
CA SER A 78 -3.89 13.68 13.97
C SER A 78 -3.79 12.65 12.84
N HIS A 79 -4.82 11.82 12.64
CA HIS A 79 -4.88 10.89 11.52
C HIS A 79 -5.00 11.57 10.16
N LEU A 80 -5.52 12.80 10.08
CA LEU A 80 -5.59 13.60 8.84
C LEU A 80 -4.33 14.42 8.58
N GLU A 81 -3.66 14.91 9.62
CA GLU A 81 -2.45 15.74 9.50
C GLU A 81 -1.23 14.93 9.07
N HIS A 82 -0.94 13.83 9.78
CA HIS A 82 0.25 13.01 9.52
C HIS A 82 0.37 12.54 8.07
N PRO A 83 -0.66 12.00 7.39
CA PRO A 83 -0.51 11.53 6.01
C PRO A 83 -0.24 12.66 5.02
N ILE A 84 -0.66 13.90 5.30
CA ILE A 84 -0.32 15.06 4.46
C ILE A 84 1.18 15.36 4.57
N GLU A 85 1.74 15.30 5.77
CA GLU A 85 3.15 15.61 6.02
C GLU A 85 4.11 14.47 5.66
N GLU A 86 3.71 13.24 5.94
CA GLU A 86 4.58 12.06 5.91
C GLU A 86 4.42 11.21 4.65
N ILE A 87 3.23 11.20 4.03
CA ILE A 87 2.90 10.26 2.94
C ILE A 87 2.70 10.98 1.61
N TYR A 88 2.01 12.13 1.61
CA TYR A 88 1.66 12.81 0.36
C TYR A 88 2.89 13.11 -0.52
N GLY A 89 4.00 13.52 0.09
CA GLY A 89 5.25 13.80 -0.63
C GLY A 89 5.80 12.62 -1.43
N GLU A 90 5.55 11.39 -0.96
CA GLU A 90 6.02 10.15 -1.58
C GLU A 90 5.16 9.71 -2.77
N ILE A 91 3.92 10.20 -2.87
CA ILE A 91 2.97 9.83 -3.92
C ILE A 91 2.71 10.96 -4.92
N GLN A 92 3.01 12.22 -4.57
CA GLN A 92 2.62 13.41 -5.33
C GLN A 92 2.97 13.39 -6.82
N ASP A 93 4.14 12.88 -7.20
CA ASP A 93 4.60 12.98 -8.59
C ASP A 93 3.82 12.02 -9.49
N LYS A 94 3.46 10.85 -8.96
CA LYS A 94 2.60 9.89 -9.67
C LYS A 94 1.15 10.32 -9.71
N LEU A 95 0.68 10.99 -8.66
CA LEU A 95 -0.64 11.61 -8.68
C LEU A 95 -0.78 12.60 -9.84
N LYS A 96 0.27 13.42 -10.08
CA LYS A 96 0.32 14.34 -11.22
C LYS A 96 0.35 13.60 -12.55
N GLU A 97 1.14 12.52 -12.66
CA GLU A 97 1.18 11.68 -13.87
C GLU A 97 -0.21 11.07 -14.20
N GLU A 98 -0.98 10.71 -13.17
CA GLU A 98 -2.34 10.15 -13.30
C GLU A 98 -3.45 11.23 -13.35
N GLY A 99 -3.08 12.52 -13.37
CA GLY A 99 -4.00 13.65 -13.50
C GLY A 99 -4.91 13.85 -12.28
N VAL A 100 -4.39 13.63 -11.08
CA VAL A 100 -5.08 13.80 -9.78
C VAL A 100 -4.41 14.93 -8.98
N ASP A 101 -4.46 16.13 -9.54
CA ASP A 101 -3.73 17.30 -9.01
C ASP A 101 -4.38 17.89 -7.74
N ASP A 102 -5.69 17.73 -7.58
CA ASP A 102 -6.47 18.37 -6.51
C ASP A 102 -6.40 17.62 -5.16
N PHE A 103 -5.77 16.43 -5.13
CA PHE A 103 -5.85 15.56 -3.95
C PHE A 103 -5.26 16.20 -2.69
N LYS A 104 -4.14 16.93 -2.80
CA LYS A 104 -3.56 17.64 -1.65
C LYS A 104 -4.54 18.64 -1.06
N GLN A 105 -5.15 19.44 -1.92
CA GLN A 105 -6.10 20.47 -1.52
C GLN A 105 -7.31 19.86 -0.84
N ASN A 106 -7.79 18.70 -1.33
CA ASN A 106 -8.88 17.97 -0.70
C ASN A 106 -8.51 17.47 0.71
N LEU A 107 -7.29 16.93 0.90
CA LEU A 107 -6.82 16.51 2.22
C LEU A 107 -6.66 17.69 3.19
N GLU A 108 -6.09 18.80 2.74
CA GLU A 108 -5.93 20.01 3.55
C GLU A 108 -7.29 20.61 3.94
N ALA A 109 -8.23 20.65 3.00
CA ALA A 109 -9.60 21.09 3.27
C ALA A 109 -10.30 20.17 4.27
N LEU A 110 -10.11 18.84 4.16
CA LEU A 110 -10.65 17.87 5.09
C LEU A 110 -10.11 18.08 6.50
N TYR A 111 -8.78 18.23 6.63
CA TYR A 111 -8.13 18.51 7.91
C TYR A 111 -8.69 19.79 8.57
N GLU A 112 -8.77 20.90 7.83
CA GLU A 112 -9.26 22.16 8.37
C GLU A 112 -10.75 22.07 8.77
N LYS A 113 -11.60 21.45 7.94
CA LYS A 113 -13.02 21.25 8.29
C LYS A 113 -13.18 20.34 9.50
N ALA A 114 -12.45 19.23 9.58
CA ALA A 114 -12.49 18.32 10.73
C ALA A 114 -12.02 19.01 12.02
N LYS A 115 -11.06 19.93 11.93
CA LYS A 115 -10.54 20.69 13.05
C LYS A 115 -11.52 21.75 13.59
N TYR A 116 -12.19 22.48 12.71
CA TYR A 116 -13.05 23.61 13.11
C TYR A 116 -14.53 23.25 13.20
N HIS A 117 -14.98 22.28 12.40
CA HIS A 117 -16.38 21.88 12.24
C HIS A 117 -16.56 20.35 12.10
N PRO A 118 -16.05 19.54 13.07
CA PRO A 118 -15.90 18.07 12.95
C PRO A 118 -17.17 17.27 12.65
N TYR A 119 -18.35 17.84 12.94
CA TYR A 119 -19.64 17.15 12.79
C TYR A 119 -20.55 17.86 11.78
N SER A 120 -19.97 18.66 10.88
CA SER A 120 -20.73 19.32 9.81
C SER A 120 -20.86 18.40 8.61
N ASP A 121 -21.96 18.54 7.87
CA ASP A 121 -22.17 17.81 6.61
C ASP A 121 -21.03 18.08 5.60
N GLU A 122 -20.38 19.24 5.69
CA GLU A 122 -19.22 19.59 4.85
C GLU A 122 -18.00 18.67 5.09
N VAL A 123 -17.86 18.09 6.29
CA VAL A 123 -16.78 17.12 6.57
C VAL A 123 -17.04 15.83 5.81
N ASP A 124 -18.29 15.36 5.78
CA ASP A 124 -18.67 14.15 5.05
C ASP A 124 -18.48 14.33 3.54
N GLU A 125 -18.94 15.47 3.00
CA GLU A 125 -18.70 15.83 1.59
C GLU A 125 -17.20 15.84 1.27
N GLN A 126 -16.38 16.39 2.16
CA GLN A 126 -14.94 16.47 1.94
C GLN A 126 -14.23 15.12 2.09
N PHE A 127 -14.76 14.20 2.90
CA PHE A 127 -14.33 12.80 2.88
C PHE A 127 -14.63 12.16 1.54
N GLU A 128 -15.83 12.33 0.98
CA GLU A 128 -16.20 11.75 -0.31
C GLU A 128 -15.28 12.25 -1.44
N GLU A 129 -14.92 13.53 -1.46
CA GLU A 129 -13.96 14.09 -2.44
C GLU A 129 -12.55 13.49 -2.28
N SER A 130 -12.11 13.29 -1.03
CA SER A 130 -10.79 12.72 -0.72
C SER A 130 -10.74 11.22 -1.08
N GLU A 131 -11.77 10.47 -0.70
CA GLU A 131 -11.95 9.05 -1.04
C GLU A 131 -12.11 8.85 -2.55
N GLY A 132 -12.83 9.74 -3.23
CA GLY A 132 -12.99 9.74 -4.68
C GLY A 132 -11.68 9.96 -5.42
N SER A 133 -10.80 10.82 -4.88
CA SER A 133 -9.44 11.01 -5.40
C SER A 133 -8.63 9.71 -5.30
N VAL A 134 -8.68 9.02 -4.15
CA VAL A 134 -8.07 7.69 -3.94
C VAL A 134 -8.60 6.66 -4.93
N ALA A 135 -9.93 6.56 -5.08
CA ALA A 135 -10.57 5.61 -5.98
C ALA A 135 -10.20 5.83 -7.46
N LYS A 136 -10.05 7.09 -7.89
CA LYS A 136 -9.60 7.43 -9.25
C LYS A 136 -8.17 6.90 -9.51
N ILE A 137 -7.30 6.98 -8.51
CA ILE A 137 -5.93 6.50 -8.59
C ILE A 137 -5.91 4.96 -8.63
N GLU A 138 -6.65 4.30 -7.75
CA GLU A 138 -6.77 2.83 -7.73
C GLU A 138 -7.24 2.30 -9.09
N SER A 139 -8.25 2.95 -9.68
CA SER A 139 -8.74 2.63 -11.04
C SER A 139 -7.70 2.87 -12.14
N ALA A 140 -6.68 3.69 -11.92
CA ALA A 140 -5.57 3.90 -12.86
C ALA A 140 -4.46 2.85 -12.70
N ILE A 141 -4.32 2.30 -11.50
CA ILE A 141 -3.38 1.23 -11.17
C ILE A 141 -3.86 -0.11 -11.75
N GLU A 142 -5.17 -0.39 -11.72
CA GLU A 142 -5.76 -1.66 -12.20
C GLU A 142 -5.93 -1.78 -13.73
N ARG A 143 -5.60 -0.72 -14.49
CA ARG A 143 -5.68 -0.67 -15.97
C ARG A 143 -4.40 -1.15 -16.63
#